data_AF-A0A923YYK5-F1
#
_entry.id   AF-A0A923YYK5-F1
#
_cell.length_a   1.000
_cell.length_b   1.000
_cell.length_c   1.000
_cell.angle_alpha   90.00
_cell.angle_beta   90.00
_cell.angle_gamma   90.00
#
_symmetry.space_group_name_H-M   'P 1'
#
loop_
_entity.id
_entity.type
_entity.pdbx_description
1 polymer ?
#
loop_
_entity_poly.entity_id
_entity_poly.type
_entity_poly.pdbx_seq_one_letter_code
_entity_poly.pdbx_strand_id
1 'polypeptide(L)' 'MICYSIKKEGETNEKLILRYKKAFFQTRTANQLRNSKTHTRKLSYRKIREKAIIREYYRAVAK' A
#
# COMPACT_ATOMS: atom_id res chain seq x y z
N MET A 1 -7.58 4.74 -10.28
CA MET A 1 -6.42 5.66 -10.24
C MET A 1 -5.34 5.08 -11.13
N ILE A 2 -4.91 5.82 -12.15
CA ILE A 2 -3.87 5.36 -13.09
C ILE A 2 -2.54 5.85 -12.53
N CYS A 3 -1.71 4.92 -12.03
CA CYS A 3 -0.35 5.22 -11.62
C CYS A 3 0.57 4.97 -12.83
N TYR A 4 1.45 5.92 -13.15
CA TYR A 4 2.45 5.74 -14.20
C TYR A 4 3.78 6.34 -13.72
N SER A 5 4.88 5.94 -14.34
CA SER A 5 6.21 6.43 -14.00
C SER A 5 7.02 6.61 -15.28
N ILE A 6 7.56 7.81 -15.46
CA ILE A 6 8.44 8.15 -16.58
C ILE A 6 9.88 7.88 -16.16
N LYS A 7 10.69 7.28 -17.04
CA LYS A 7 12.10 7.00 -16.80
C LYS A 7 12.88 8.32 -16.67
N LYS A 8 13.69 8.45 -15.62
CA LYS A 8 14.60 9.60 -15.49
C LYS A 8 15.91 9.34 -16.23
N GLU A 9 16.60 10.41 -16.62
CA GLU A 9 17.91 10.31 -17.24
C GLU A 9 18.92 9.64 -16.29
N GLY A 10 19.72 8.70 -16.80
CA GLY A 10 20.66 7.90 -16.00
C GLY A 10 20.03 6.85 -15.07
N GLU A 11 18.70 6.65 -15.10
CA GLU A 11 18.03 5.66 -14.27
C GLU A 11 18.10 4.24 -14.88
N THR A 12 18.45 3.25 -14.08
CA THR A 12 18.35 1.83 -14.49
C THR A 12 16.89 1.39 -14.55
N ASN A 13 16.60 0.43 -15.44
CA ASN A 13 15.22 -0.07 -15.61
C ASN A 13 14.65 -0.66 -14.31
N GLU A 14 15.49 -1.33 -13.51
CA GLU A 14 15.10 -1.90 -12.22
C GLU A 14 14.68 -0.82 -11.21
N LYS A 15 15.41 0.30 -11.17
CA LYS A 15 15.11 1.44 -10.30
C LYS A 15 13.78 2.11 -10.67
N LEU A 16 13.49 2.21 -11.97
CA LEU A 16 12.18 2.67 -12.47
C LEU A 16 11.05 1.76 -11.99
N ILE A 17 11.20 0.44 -12.14
CA ILE A 17 10.19 -0.55 -11.71
C ILE A 17 9.96 -0.47 -10.20
N LEU A 18 11.03 -0.36 -9.40
CA LEU A 18 10.94 -0.19 -7.95
C LEU A 18 10.19 1.08 -7.56
N ARG A 19 10.46 2.21 -8.23
CA ARG A 19 9.75 3.47 -7.99
C ARG A 19 8.27 3.34 -8.33
N TYR A 20 7.96 2.76 -9.49
CA TYR A 20 6.58 2.50 -9.90
C TYR A 20 5.86 1.63 -8.85
N LYS A 21 6.47 0.51 -8.45
CA LYS A 21 5.92 -0.37 -7.40
C LYS A 21 5.65 0.41 -6.11
N LYS A 22 6.62 1.21 -5.64
CA LYS A 22 6.47 2.03 -4.43
C LYS A 22 5.28 2.99 -4.55
N ALA A 23 5.18 3.73 -5.64
CA ALA A 23 4.09 4.66 -5.90
C ALA A 23 2.75 3.92 -5.93
N PHE A 24 2.66 2.80 -6.66
CA PHE A 24 1.46 1.97 -6.74
C PHE A 24 1.02 1.43 -5.37
N PHE A 25 1.94 0.91 -4.54
CA PHE A 25 1.59 0.39 -3.22
C PHE A 25 1.20 1.48 -2.21
N GLN A 26 1.67 2.71 -2.38
CA GLN A 26 1.22 3.86 -1.58
C GLN A 26 -0.26 4.17 -1.81
N THR A 27 -0.77 3.97 -3.03
CA THR A 27 -2.18 4.21 -3.39
C THR A 27 -3.17 3.32 -2.63
N ARG A 28 -2.71 2.20 -2.06
CA ARG A 28 -3.53 1.15 -1.41
C ARG A 28 -4.60 0.51 -2.31
N THR A 29 -4.64 0.84 -3.61
CA THR A 29 -5.65 0.34 -4.56
C THR A 29 -5.72 -1.18 -4.59
N ALA A 30 -4.56 -1.87 -4.62
CA ALA A 30 -4.51 -3.33 -4.59
C ALA A 30 -5.16 -3.94 -3.34
N ASN A 31 -4.95 -3.32 -2.17
CA ASN A 31 -5.56 -3.78 -0.92
C ASN A 31 -7.08 -3.54 -0.93
N GLN A 32 -7.53 -2.41 -1.47
CA GLN A 32 -8.95 -2.11 -1.60
C GLN A 32 -9.65 -3.12 -2.52
N LEU A 33 -9.09 -3.38 -3.71
CA LEU A 33 -9.60 -4.37 -4.67
C LEU A 33 -9.63 -5.78 -4.09
N ARG A 34 -8.58 -6.19 -3.36
CA ARG A 34 -8.55 -7.50 -2.70
C ARG A 34 -9.64 -7.61 -1.65
N ASN A 35 -9.84 -6.57 -0.85
CA ASN A 35 -10.86 -6.57 0.21
C ASN A 35 -12.29 -6.51 -0.36
N SER A 36 -12.50 -5.87 -1.52
CA SER A 36 -13.80 -5.83 -2.17
C SER A 36 -14.22 -7.16 -2.80
N LYS A 37 -13.28 -8.08 -3.03
CA LYS A 37 -13.56 -9.43 -3.56
C LYS A 37 -14.46 -10.25 -2.63
N THR A 38 -14.33 -10.05 -1.31
CA THR A 38 -15.14 -10.76 -0.31
C THR A 38 -16.29 -9.86 0.16
N HIS A 39 -17.53 -10.36 0.13
CA HIS A 39 -18.67 -9.67 0.72
C HIS A 39 -18.54 -9.68 2.25
N THR A 40 -17.93 -8.62 2.78
CA THR A 40 -17.75 -8.39 4.21
C THR A 40 -18.30 -7.01 4.57
N ARG A 41 -18.85 -6.89 5.78
CA ARG A 41 -19.39 -5.60 6.26
C ARG A 41 -18.26 -4.57 6.30
N LYS A 42 -18.53 -3.35 5.83
CA LYS A 42 -17.58 -2.24 5.93
C LYS A 42 -17.23 -2.01 7.40
N LEU A 43 -15.95 -2.11 7.74
CA LEU A 43 -15.44 -1.84 9.08
C LEU A 43 -15.63 -0.36 9.44
N SER A 44 -15.89 -0.08 10.71
CA SER A 44 -15.92 1.30 11.21
C SER A 44 -14.52 1.91 11.20
N TYR A 45 -14.44 3.23 11.02
CA TYR A 45 -13.17 3.95 11.04
C TYR A 45 -12.38 3.74 12.34
N ARG A 46 -13.06 3.57 13.48
CA ARG A 46 -12.44 3.24 14.77
C ARG A 46 -11.66 1.91 14.69
N LYS A 47 -12.29 0.85 14.16
CA LYS A 47 -11.67 -0.47 14.06
C LYS A 47 -10.50 -0.50 13.07
N ILE A 48 -10.59 0.28 11.99
CA ILE A 48 -9.48 0.43 11.03
C ILE A 48 -8.26 1.07 11.71
N ARG A 49 -8.47 2.13 12.51
CA ARG A 49 -7.40 2.80 13.26
C ARG A 49 -6.78 1.89 14.33
N GLU A 50 -7.61 1.25 15.15
CA GLU A 50 -7.17 0.32 16.19
C GLU A 50 -6.26 -0.79 15.62
N LYS A 51 -6.68 -1.40 14.50
CA LYS A 51 -5.88 -2.40 13.79
C LYS A 51 -4.54 -1.85 13.26
N ALA A 52 -4.51 -0.59 12.82
CA ALA A 52 -3.29 0.05 12.34
C ALA A 52 -2.30 0.32 13.49
N ILE A 53 -2.79 0.83 14.62
CA ILE A 53 -1.98 1.10 15.83
C ILE A 53 -1.35 -0.19 16.35
N ILE A 54 -2.16 -1.24 16.55
CA ILE A 54 -1.67 -2.53 17.06
C ILE A 54 -0.61 -3.12 16.11
N ARG A 55 -0.84 -3.06 14.79
CA ARG A 55 0.13 -3.54 13.80
C ARG A 55 1.45 -2.78 13.88
N GLU A 56 1.41 -1.46 14.06
CA GLU A 56 2.61 -0.65 14.14
C GLU A 56 3.38 -0.91 15.43
N TYR A 57 2.67 -1.06 16.55
CA TYR A 57 3.26 -1.46 17.83
C TYR A 57 4.09 -2.75 17.69
N TYR A 58 3.52 -3.82 17.12
CA TYR A 58 4.25 -5.07 16.94
C TYR A 58 5.43 -4.97 15.95
N ARG A 59 5.34 -4.08 14.94
CA ARG A 59 6.46 -3.85 14.01
C ARG A 59 7.61 -3.08 14.65
N ALA A 60 7.28 -2.16 15.55
CA ALA A 60 8.27 -1.40 16.31
C ALA A 60 8.95 -2.28 17.36
N VAL A 61 8.20 -3.15 18.05
CA VAL A 61 8.73 -4.07 19.06
C VAL A 61 9.61 -5.18 18.46
N ALA A 62 9.34 -5.60 17.23
CA ALA A 62 10.14 -6.63 16.54
C ALA A 62 11.46 -6.12 15.93
N LYS A 63 11.82 -4.86 16.17
CA LYS A 63 13.03 -4.19 15.68
C LYS A 63 13.99 -3.93 16.83
#